data_AF-A0A9N8H5U2-F1
#
_entry.id   AF-A0A9N8H5U2-F1
#
_cell.length_a   1.000
_cell.length_b   1.000
_cell.length_c   1.000
_cell.angle_alpha   90.00
_cell.angle_beta   90.00
_cell.angle_gamma   90.00
#
_symmetry.space_group_name_H-M   'P 1'
#
loop_
_entity.id
_entity.type
_entity.pdbx_description
1 polymer ?
#
loop_
_entity_poly.entity_id
_entity_poly.type
_entity_poly.pdbx_seq_one_letter_code
_entity_poly.pdbx_strand_id
1 'polypeptide(L)'
;MMSKLFNYGSTGDGSSESTPIIPSSITSGDALDPKKLLDNAKSEAVIAGTHVVNESYKKIQRLQENSPFSFRVLAVVGGLAMIVSNILLILGRLLTFNFTGAIISFYCVVFGVIIVLLEAHVTTSYDDENSEQSYINGQRLQQNVRYYAKFLEFTWGRGLLYFFVGTLQLSNWNILDVAVGGFMMFVGVTACIAGVKSAYELRRLRETIKDEQELRDMFDKYDKDGNGHLGMQELTMFINEAGIPMSQNEITSAYMALNRKLDDKLSYEELVAWWTRPSSGPLNIRLSV
;
A
#
# COMPACT_ATOMS: atom_id res chain seq x y z
N MET A 1 42.38 -21.75 -53.82
CA MET A 1 41.77 -20.71 -54.68
C MET A 1 41.79 -19.43 -53.87
N MET A 2 42.84 -18.62 -54.06
CA MET A 2 43.28 -17.56 -53.14
C MET A 2 42.65 -16.21 -53.43
N SER A 3 42.40 -15.48 -52.35
CA SER A 3 42.09 -14.06 -52.23
C SER A 3 43.08 -13.11 -52.91
N LYS A 4 42.58 -12.04 -53.54
CA LYS A 4 42.93 -10.61 -53.25
C LYS A 4 42.33 -9.60 -54.27
N LEU A 5 41.67 -8.57 -53.71
CA LEU A 5 41.75 -7.11 -53.98
C LEU A 5 41.02 -6.42 -55.17
N PHE A 6 40.23 -5.37 -54.78
CA PHE A 6 39.98 -4.04 -55.40
C PHE A 6 39.29 -3.98 -56.80
N ASN A 7 38.34 -3.10 -57.16
CA ASN A 7 37.97 -1.75 -56.70
C ASN A 7 36.59 -1.29 -57.29
N TYR A 8 35.92 -0.36 -56.59
CA TYR A 8 35.04 0.74 -57.03
C TYR A 8 33.64 0.55 -57.68
N GLY A 9 32.62 1.14 -57.04
CA GLY A 9 31.30 1.46 -57.61
C GLY A 9 30.32 2.08 -56.59
N SER A 10 30.03 3.37 -56.75
CA SER A 10 29.21 4.26 -55.91
C SER A 10 27.68 4.05 -56.01
N THR A 11 26.94 4.45 -54.95
CA THR A 11 25.56 5.03 -54.83
C THR A 11 24.81 4.38 -53.64
N GLY A 12 24.49 5.08 -52.55
CA GLY A 12 23.36 6.03 -52.38
C GLY A 12 22.29 5.36 -51.49
N ASP A 13 22.26 5.64 -50.18
CA ASP A 13 21.19 6.39 -49.46
C ASP A 13 20.07 5.46 -48.90
N GLY A 14 19.60 5.50 -47.64
CA GLY A 14 19.84 6.37 -46.52
C GLY A 14 19.47 5.68 -45.19
N SER A 15 20.24 5.97 -44.14
CA SER A 15 20.01 5.55 -42.76
C SER A 15 19.30 6.67 -42.00
N SER A 16 18.02 6.47 -41.64
CA SER A 16 17.31 7.34 -40.70
C SER A 16 17.68 6.98 -39.26
N GLU A 17 18.72 7.66 -38.79
CA GLU A 17 19.12 7.76 -37.39
C GLU A 17 18.03 8.54 -36.63
N SER A 18 17.32 7.87 -35.71
CA SER A 18 16.29 8.47 -34.86
C SER A 18 16.92 9.29 -33.75
N THR A 19 17.24 10.54 -34.06
CA THR A 19 17.61 11.57 -33.09
C THR A 19 16.40 11.92 -32.21
N PRO A 20 16.62 12.28 -30.92
CA PRO A 20 15.55 12.70 -30.05
C PRO A 20 14.96 14.03 -30.56
N ILE A 21 13.64 14.07 -30.71
CA ILE A 21 12.89 15.28 -31.05
C ILE A 21 13.00 16.25 -29.86
N ILE A 22 13.95 17.17 -29.92
CA ILE A 22 13.92 18.39 -29.12
C ILE A 22 12.79 19.26 -29.70
N PRO A 23 11.78 19.71 -28.93
CA PRO A 23 10.76 20.61 -29.44
C PRO A 23 11.41 21.94 -29.83
N SER A 24 11.58 22.16 -31.12
CA SER A 24 12.12 23.38 -31.71
C SER A 24 10.99 24.37 -32.01
N SER A 25 10.54 25.11 -31.00
CA SER A 25 9.90 26.43 -31.19
C SER A 25 9.62 27.15 -29.86
N ILE A 26 10.68 27.63 -29.20
CA ILE A 26 10.55 28.86 -28.41
C ILE A 26 10.91 30.00 -29.36
N THR A 27 9.93 30.44 -30.16
CA THR A 27 10.03 31.73 -30.85
C THR A 27 9.77 32.82 -29.82
N SER A 28 10.82 33.56 -29.49
CA SER A 28 10.76 34.83 -28.75
C SER A 28 9.78 35.78 -29.44
N GLY A 29 8.57 35.92 -28.93
CA GLY A 29 7.60 36.86 -29.51
C GLY A 29 6.15 36.72 -29.07
N ASP A 30 5.71 35.56 -28.58
CA ASP A 30 4.32 35.42 -28.14
C ASP A 30 4.15 35.80 -26.68
N ALA A 31 3.36 36.85 -26.49
CA ALA A 31 3.05 37.46 -25.22
C ALA A 31 2.73 36.42 -24.14
N LEU A 32 3.32 36.69 -22.99
CA LEU A 32 2.99 36.19 -21.66
C LEU A 32 1.50 36.50 -21.35
N ASP A 33 0.56 35.83 -22.02
CA ASP A 33 -0.87 36.01 -21.76
C ASP A 33 -1.24 35.20 -20.51
N PRO A 34 -1.49 35.87 -19.37
CA PRO A 34 -1.73 35.18 -18.11
C PRO A 34 -2.98 34.30 -18.16
N LYS A 35 -3.94 34.57 -19.06
CA LYS A 35 -5.10 33.69 -19.24
C LYS A 35 -4.72 32.36 -19.89
N LYS A 36 -3.89 32.39 -20.92
CA LYS A 36 -3.43 31.19 -21.64
C LYS A 36 -2.55 30.31 -20.76
N LEU A 37 -1.69 30.93 -19.93
CA LEU A 37 -0.90 30.22 -18.92
C LEU A 37 -1.76 29.60 -17.82
N LEU A 38 -2.78 30.32 -17.35
CA LEU A 38 -3.73 29.81 -16.36
C LEU A 38 -4.56 28.64 -16.90
N ASP A 39 -4.99 28.70 -18.16
CA ASP A 39 -5.78 27.64 -18.79
C ASP A 39 -4.95 26.38 -19.07
N ASN A 40 -3.68 26.54 -19.49
CA ASN A 40 -2.76 25.42 -19.64
C ASN A 40 -2.46 24.77 -18.27
N ALA A 41 -2.17 25.56 -17.24
CA ALA A 41 -1.92 25.06 -15.88
C ALA A 41 -3.15 24.36 -15.28
N LYS A 42 -4.36 24.89 -15.54
CA LYS A 42 -5.62 24.19 -15.18
C LYS A 42 -5.76 22.87 -15.91
N SER A 43 -5.45 22.83 -17.21
CA SER A 43 -5.55 21.60 -18.00
C SER A 43 -4.55 20.53 -17.52
N GLU A 44 -3.32 20.93 -17.22
CA GLU A 44 -2.28 20.04 -16.69
C GLU A 44 -2.65 19.54 -15.29
N ALA A 45 -3.18 20.41 -14.43
CA ALA A 45 -3.68 20.01 -13.11
C ALA A 45 -4.87 19.03 -13.20
N VAL A 46 -5.78 19.23 -14.16
CA VAL A 46 -6.90 18.31 -14.42
C VAL A 46 -6.41 16.97 -14.97
N ILE A 47 -5.43 16.97 -15.88
CA ILE A 47 -4.84 15.75 -16.44
C ILE A 47 -4.08 14.98 -15.36
N ALA A 48 -3.28 15.65 -14.54
CA ALA A 48 -2.58 15.04 -13.42
C ALA A 48 -3.56 14.48 -12.38
N GLY A 49 -4.61 15.23 -12.04
CA GLY A 49 -5.68 14.77 -11.14
C GLY A 49 -6.41 13.55 -11.71
N THR A 50 -6.72 13.55 -13.00
CA THR A 50 -7.39 12.43 -13.69
C THR A 50 -6.49 11.20 -13.71
N HIS A 51 -5.18 11.35 -13.94
CA HIS A 51 -4.22 10.25 -13.91
C HIS A 51 -4.10 9.63 -12.51
N VAL A 52 -4.01 10.44 -11.45
CA VAL A 52 -3.96 9.96 -10.06
C VAL A 52 -5.24 9.20 -9.69
N VAL A 53 -6.40 9.69 -10.10
CA VAL A 53 -7.68 9.03 -9.86
C VAL A 53 -7.76 7.70 -10.61
N ASN A 54 -7.34 7.65 -11.87
CA ASN A 54 -7.42 6.45 -12.70
C ASN A 54 -6.45 5.34 -12.21
N GLU A 55 -5.24 5.71 -11.80
CA GLU A 55 -4.29 4.79 -11.16
C GLU A 55 -4.78 4.31 -9.79
N SER A 56 -5.46 5.18 -9.03
CA SER A 56 -6.09 4.79 -7.77
C SER A 56 -7.27 3.82 -8.00
N TYR A 57 -8.04 4.02 -9.06
CA TYR A 57 -9.16 3.16 -9.43
C TYR A 57 -8.70 1.75 -9.83
N LYS A 58 -7.66 1.65 -10.67
CA LYS A 58 -7.02 0.37 -11.01
C LYS A 58 -6.50 -0.36 -9.78
N LYS A 59 -5.92 0.35 -8.81
CA LYS A 59 -5.50 -0.23 -7.53
C LYS A 59 -6.68 -0.79 -6.73
N ILE A 60 -7.78 -0.05 -6.62
CA ILE A 60 -8.98 -0.51 -5.90
C ILE A 60 -9.62 -1.73 -6.59
N GLN A 61 -9.67 -1.76 -7.92
CA GLN A 61 -10.21 -2.91 -8.67
C GLN A 61 -9.38 -4.18 -8.43
N ARG A 62 -8.05 -4.09 -8.48
CA ARG A 62 -7.15 -5.23 -8.19
C ARG A 62 -7.28 -5.73 -6.74
N LEU A 63 -7.57 -4.83 -5.80
CA LEU A 63 -7.84 -5.18 -4.41
C LEU A 63 -9.19 -5.89 -4.20
N GLN A 64 -10.19 -5.60 -5.04
CA GLN A 64 -11.50 -6.27 -5.00
C GLN A 64 -11.46 -7.68 -5.61
N GLU A 65 -10.58 -7.93 -6.57
CA GLU A 65 -10.47 -9.21 -7.27
C GLU A 65 -9.95 -10.35 -6.37
N ASN A 66 -9.22 -10.03 -5.30
CA ASN A 66 -8.61 -11.02 -4.39
C ASN A 66 -9.12 -10.97 -2.94
N SER A 67 -9.99 -10.03 -2.56
CA SER A 67 -10.65 -10.01 -1.24
C SER A 67 -11.87 -9.08 -1.20
N PRO A 68 -12.97 -9.47 -0.52
CA PRO A 68 -14.06 -8.54 -0.25
C PRO A 68 -13.58 -7.37 0.62
N PHE A 69 -14.29 -6.24 0.58
CA PHE A 69 -13.97 -4.96 1.25
C PHE A 69 -13.26 -5.10 2.61
N SER A 70 -11.92 -5.20 2.60
CA SER A 70 -11.11 -5.21 3.81
C SER A 70 -10.98 -3.79 4.36
N PHE A 71 -10.80 -3.65 5.67
CA PHE A 71 -10.49 -2.37 6.32
C PHE A 71 -9.31 -1.64 5.65
N ARG A 72 -8.44 -2.38 4.95
CA ARG A 72 -7.31 -1.88 4.16
C ARG A 72 -7.75 -1.05 2.97
N VAL A 73 -8.70 -1.55 2.19
CA VAL A 73 -9.26 -0.82 1.04
C VAL A 73 -9.90 0.48 1.51
N LEU A 74 -10.62 0.42 2.63
CA LEU A 74 -11.21 1.60 3.27
C LEU A 74 -10.13 2.59 3.73
N ALA A 75 -9.04 2.12 4.31
CA ALA A 75 -7.92 2.98 4.72
C ALA A 75 -7.20 3.63 3.52
N VAL A 76 -7.03 2.93 2.40
CA VAL A 76 -6.50 3.54 1.15
C VAL A 76 -7.42 4.63 0.65
N VAL A 77 -8.72 4.36 0.56
CA VAL A 77 -9.72 5.35 0.11
C VAL A 77 -9.73 6.56 1.05
N GLY A 78 -9.71 6.33 2.36
CA GLY A 78 -9.65 7.40 3.36
C GLY A 78 -8.35 8.21 3.31
N GLY A 79 -7.21 7.56 3.12
CA GLY A 79 -5.91 8.21 2.93
C GLY A 79 -5.87 9.08 1.67
N LEU A 80 -6.40 8.59 0.55
CA LEU A 80 -6.53 9.38 -0.69
C LEU A 80 -7.46 10.58 -0.50
N ALA A 81 -8.63 10.37 0.14
CA ALA A 81 -9.56 11.45 0.45
C ALA A 81 -8.91 12.52 1.34
N MET A 82 -8.08 12.11 2.31
CA MET A 82 -7.32 13.00 3.20
C MET A 82 -6.28 13.83 2.43
N ILE A 83 -5.54 13.23 1.50
CA ILE A 83 -4.58 13.95 0.64
C ILE A 83 -5.30 14.99 -0.20
N VAL A 84 -6.35 14.58 -0.92
CA VAL A 84 -7.08 15.45 -1.86
C VAL A 84 -7.75 16.61 -1.11
N SER A 85 -8.42 16.31 0.01
CA SER A 85 -9.09 17.33 0.82
C SER A 85 -8.12 18.37 1.37
N ASN A 86 -6.96 17.96 1.86
CA ASN A 86 -6.06 18.87 2.56
C ASN A 86 -5.12 19.64 1.64
N ILE A 87 -4.77 19.10 0.45
CA ILE A 87 -3.91 19.81 -0.52
C ILE A 87 -4.48 21.17 -0.90
N LEU A 88 -5.77 21.23 -1.25
CA LEU A 88 -6.42 22.47 -1.68
C LEU A 88 -6.63 23.44 -0.51
N LEU A 89 -6.83 22.90 0.70
CA LEU A 89 -7.06 23.70 1.91
C LEU A 89 -5.80 24.36 2.45
N ILE A 90 -4.61 23.80 2.23
CA ILE A 90 -3.34 24.40 2.68
C ILE A 90 -3.19 25.81 2.10
N LEU A 91 -3.37 25.98 0.79
CA LEU A 91 -3.20 27.30 0.14
C LEU A 91 -4.24 28.30 0.66
N GLY A 92 -5.50 27.90 0.78
CA GLY A 92 -6.56 28.75 1.32
C GLY A 92 -6.31 29.16 2.77
N ARG A 93 -5.81 28.24 3.62
CA ARG A 93 -5.49 28.52 5.02
C ARG A 93 -4.26 29.41 5.20
N LEU A 94 -3.27 29.28 4.31
CA LEU A 94 -2.11 30.18 4.29
C LEU A 94 -2.51 31.61 3.90
N LEU A 95 -3.34 31.78 2.87
CA LEU A 95 -3.81 33.11 2.45
C LEU A 95 -4.76 33.76 3.47
N THR A 96 -5.50 32.97 4.22
CA THR A 96 -6.37 33.45 5.33
C THR A 96 -5.61 33.61 6.66
N PHE A 97 -4.27 33.47 6.66
CA PHE A 97 -3.40 33.53 7.84
C PHE A 97 -3.76 32.54 8.97
N ASN A 98 -4.50 31.48 8.66
CA ASN A 98 -4.78 30.38 9.58
C ASN A 98 -3.63 29.36 9.57
N PHE A 99 -2.49 29.75 10.14
CA PHE A 99 -1.29 28.93 10.16
C PHE A 99 -1.48 27.60 10.89
N THR A 100 -2.24 27.58 11.99
CA THR A 100 -2.53 26.35 12.73
C THR A 100 -3.26 25.34 11.86
N GLY A 101 -4.33 25.76 11.18
CA GLY A 101 -5.06 24.88 10.25
C GLY A 101 -4.21 24.48 9.03
N ALA A 102 -3.34 25.36 8.54
CA ALA A 102 -2.43 25.04 7.44
C ALA A 102 -1.41 23.96 7.83
N ILE A 103 -0.85 24.04 9.04
CA ILE A 103 0.07 23.04 9.60
C ILE A 103 -0.65 21.70 9.79
N ILE A 104 -1.87 21.70 10.36
CA ILE A 104 -2.64 20.46 10.52
C ILE A 104 -2.94 19.83 9.16
N SER A 105 -3.37 20.62 8.16
CA SER A 105 -3.60 20.09 6.81
C SER A 105 -2.32 19.52 6.18
N PHE A 106 -1.17 20.17 6.39
CA PHE A 106 0.10 19.63 5.93
C PHE A 106 0.39 18.25 6.54
N TYR A 107 0.21 18.09 7.85
CA TYR A 107 0.35 16.79 8.51
C TYR A 107 -0.67 15.77 7.99
N CYS A 108 -1.92 16.16 7.75
CA CYS A 108 -2.93 15.27 7.15
C CYS A 108 -2.52 14.78 5.76
N VAL A 109 -1.92 15.64 4.91
CA VAL A 109 -1.39 15.20 3.61
C VAL A 109 -0.26 14.20 3.80
N VAL A 110 0.71 14.49 4.67
CA VAL A 110 1.85 13.60 4.93
C VAL A 110 1.38 12.24 5.46
N PHE A 111 0.50 12.22 6.46
CA PHE A 111 -0.05 10.99 7.01
C PHE A 111 -0.94 10.26 6.00
N GLY A 112 -1.73 10.97 5.20
CA GLY A 112 -2.52 10.37 4.11
C GLY A 112 -1.63 9.62 3.12
N VAL A 113 -0.50 10.21 2.72
CA VAL A 113 0.50 9.54 1.87
C VAL A 113 1.08 8.31 2.56
N ILE A 114 1.48 8.42 3.85
CA ILE A 114 1.99 7.28 4.62
C ILE A 114 0.95 6.14 4.68
N ILE A 115 -0.32 6.45 4.93
CA ILE A 115 -1.40 5.46 5.02
C ILE A 115 -1.59 4.75 3.68
N VAL A 116 -1.65 5.50 2.58
CA VAL A 116 -1.75 4.91 1.24
C VAL A 116 -0.55 4.01 0.95
N LEU A 117 0.67 4.40 1.33
CA LEU A 117 1.87 3.59 1.11
C LEU A 117 1.95 2.35 2.01
N LEU A 118 1.40 2.42 3.23
CA LEU A 118 1.31 1.28 4.14
C LEU A 118 0.27 0.25 3.70
N GLU A 119 -0.83 0.71 3.09
CA GLU A 119 -1.94 -0.15 2.70
C GLU A 119 -1.95 -0.57 1.24
N ALA A 120 -1.28 0.17 0.36
CA ALA A 120 -0.91 -0.28 -0.98
C ALA A 120 0.19 -1.35 -0.87
N HIS A 121 -0.18 -2.51 -0.34
CA HIS A 121 0.57 -3.72 -0.62
C HIS A 121 0.40 -3.99 -2.11
N VAL A 122 1.51 -3.95 -2.83
CA VAL A 122 1.54 -4.22 -4.26
C VAL A 122 1.23 -5.71 -4.40
N THR A 123 -0.02 -6.03 -4.73
CA THR A 123 -0.39 -7.38 -5.15
C THR A 123 0.51 -7.75 -6.31
N THR A 124 1.29 -8.81 -6.11
CA THR A 124 2.18 -9.38 -7.10
C THR A 124 1.37 -9.87 -8.30
N SER A 125 1.21 -9.02 -9.32
CA SER A 125 0.86 -9.44 -10.68
C SER A 125 2.07 -9.19 -11.55
N TYR A 126 2.73 -10.30 -11.89
CA TYR A 126 4.01 -10.39 -12.58
C TYR A 126 3.81 -10.13 -14.08
N ASP A 127 3.54 -8.90 -14.51
CA ASP A 127 3.28 -8.63 -15.94
C ASP A 127 3.76 -7.24 -16.45
N ASP A 128 4.55 -6.46 -15.71
CA ASP A 128 4.95 -5.13 -16.21
C ASP A 128 6.37 -4.69 -15.77
N GLU A 129 7.32 -4.61 -16.72
CA GLU A 129 8.73 -4.24 -16.50
C GLU A 129 8.90 -2.80 -15.97
N ASN A 130 7.95 -1.89 -16.22
CA ASN A 130 7.97 -0.53 -15.66
C ASN A 130 7.58 -0.46 -14.16
N SER A 131 7.10 -1.58 -13.59
CA SER A 131 6.67 -1.69 -12.19
C SER A 131 7.84 -1.89 -11.21
N GLU A 132 9.02 -2.29 -11.71
CA GLU A 132 10.16 -2.72 -10.90
C GLU A 132 10.74 -1.58 -10.03
N GLN A 133 10.85 -0.37 -10.59
CA GLN A 133 11.40 0.78 -9.86
C GLN A 133 10.45 1.33 -8.78
N SER A 134 9.13 1.32 -9.04
CA SER A 134 8.11 1.72 -8.06
C SER A 134 7.99 0.69 -6.93
N TYR A 135 8.21 -0.59 -7.24
CA TYR A 135 8.23 -1.71 -6.29
C TYR A 135 9.41 -1.62 -5.31
N ILE A 136 10.63 -1.42 -5.80
CA ILE A 136 11.84 -1.30 -4.95
C ILE A 136 11.70 -0.14 -3.96
N ASN A 137 11.16 0.99 -4.40
CA ASN A 137 10.97 2.16 -3.54
C ASN A 137 9.87 1.95 -2.49
N GLY A 138 8.77 1.28 -2.86
CA GLY A 138 7.70 0.90 -1.92
C GLY A 138 8.19 -0.05 -0.83
N GLN A 139 8.94 -1.08 -1.20
CA GLN A 139 9.50 -2.03 -0.25
C GLN A 139 10.54 -1.41 0.68
N ARG A 140 11.45 -0.56 0.16
CA ARG A 140 12.43 0.16 0.98
C ARG A 140 11.76 1.07 2.01
N LEU A 141 10.70 1.78 1.61
CA LEU A 141 9.96 2.63 2.52
C LEU A 141 9.24 1.81 3.60
N GLN A 142 8.58 0.71 3.23
CA GLN A 142 7.93 -0.16 4.20
C GLN A 142 8.92 -0.79 5.18
N GLN A 143 10.10 -1.19 4.71
CA GLN A 143 11.19 -1.68 5.57
C GLN A 143 11.71 -0.60 6.52
N ASN A 144 11.92 0.63 6.03
CA ASN A 144 12.35 1.76 6.86
C ASN A 144 11.28 2.11 7.91
N VAL A 145 10.01 2.17 7.52
CA VAL A 145 8.90 2.43 8.45
C VAL A 145 8.81 1.31 9.49
N ARG A 146 9.01 0.04 9.12
CA ARG A 146 9.07 -1.07 10.08
C ARG A 146 10.28 -0.99 11.01
N TYR A 147 11.42 -0.49 10.51
CA TYR A 147 12.61 -0.28 11.32
C TYR A 147 12.39 0.77 12.42
N TYR A 148 11.82 1.93 12.07
CA TYR A 148 11.58 3.03 13.00
C TYR A 148 10.31 2.87 13.84
N ALA A 149 9.25 2.29 13.28
CA ALA A 149 7.93 2.17 13.89
C ALA A 149 7.46 0.71 13.89
N LYS A 150 8.10 -0.12 14.72
CA LYS A 150 7.76 -1.56 14.86
C LYS A 150 6.29 -1.83 15.16
N PHE A 151 5.58 -0.92 15.83
CA PHE A 151 4.16 -1.11 16.11
C PHE A 151 3.28 -1.09 14.84
N LEU A 152 3.73 -0.47 13.74
CA LEU A 152 3.03 -0.46 12.44
C LEU A 152 3.18 -1.78 11.66
N GLU A 153 4.00 -2.72 12.16
CA GLU A 153 3.98 -4.11 11.70
C GLU A 153 2.65 -4.77 12.03
N PHE A 154 2.00 -4.36 13.13
CA PHE A 154 0.73 -4.92 13.57
C PHE A 154 -0.47 -4.15 13.02
N THR A 155 -1.52 -4.88 12.62
CA THR A 155 -2.79 -4.30 12.18
C THR A 155 -3.40 -3.35 13.22
N TRP A 156 -3.32 -3.71 14.51
CA TRP A 156 -3.85 -2.86 15.58
C TRP A 156 -3.06 -1.54 15.73
N GLY A 157 -1.77 -1.54 15.45
CA GLY A 157 -0.93 -0.35 15.47
C GLY A 157 -1.23 0.59 14.30
N ARG A 158 -1.51 0.02 13.12
CA ARG A 158 -2.01 0.79 11.96
C ARG A 158 -3.40 1.36 12.22
N GLY A 159 -4.29 0.58 12.83
CA GLY A 159 -5.60 1.06 13.26
C GLY A 159 -5.50 2.26 14.22
N LEU A 160 -4.54 2.21 15.16
CA LEU A 160 -4.27 3.32 16.08
C LEU A 160 -3.77 4.56 15.33
N LEU A 161 -2.92 4.40 14.33
CA LEU A 161 -2.49 5.49 13.46
C LEU A 161 -3.70 6.12 12.73
N TYR A 162 -4.59 5.33 12.15
CA TYR A 162 -5.77 5.84 11.45
C TYR A 162 -6.71 6.60 12.39
N PHE A 163 -6.92 6.07 13.59
CA PHE A 163 -7.72 6.72 14.62
C PHE A 163 -7.11 8.06 15.02
N PHE A 164 -5.80 8.08 15.32
CA PHE A 164 -5.08 9.30 15.69
C PHE A 164 -5.16 10.37 14.59
N VAL A 165 -4.83 10.01 13.34
CA VAL A 165 -4.86 10.96 12.23
C VAL A 165 -6.29 11.42 11.93
N GLY A 166 -7.29 10.54 12.08
CA GLY A 166 -8.70 10.90 11.99
C GLY A 166 -9.08 11.96 13.02
N THR A 167 -8.71 11.78 14.29
CA THR A 167 -8.95 12.78 15.35
C THR A 167 -8.20 14.09 15.12
N LEU A 168 -6.98 14.03 14.57
CA LEU A 168 -6.20 15.21 14.21
C LEU A 168 -6.91 16.03 13.13
N GLN A 169 -7.50 15.36 12.12
CA GLN A 169 -8.23 16.03 11.05
C GLN A 169 -9.53 16.68 11.56
N LEU A 170 -10.25 16.04 12.49
CA LEU A 170 -11.46 16.61 13.11
C LEU A 170 -11.23 17.97 13.80
N SER A 171 -9.99 18.26 14.20
CA SER A 171 -9.61 19.54 14.81
C SER A 171 -9.89 20.74 13.90
N ASN A 172 -9.86 20.52 12.58
CA ASN A 172 -10.24 21.52 11.60
C ASN A 172 -11.75 21.43 11.40
N TRP A 173 -12.52 22.32 12.03
CA TRP A 173 -13.99 22.43 12.03
C TRP A 173 -14.69 22.59 10.65
N ASN A 174 -14.07 22.15 9.56
CA ASN A 174 -14.65 22.05 8.24
C ASN A 174 -15.45 20.74 8.09
N ILE A 175 -16.62 20.82 7.45
CA ILE A 175 -17.51 19.64 7.29
C ILE A 175 -16.84 18.48 6.57
N LEU A 176 -15.96 18.77 5.59
CA LEU A 176 -15.26 17.75 4.83
C LEU A 176 -14.19 17.08 5.70
N ASP A 177 -13.48 17.85 6.50
CA ASP A 177 -12.52 17.33 7.49
C ASP A 177 -13.21 16.48 8.56
N VAL A 178 -14.41 16.89 8.98
CA VAL A 178 -15.23 16.11 9.91
C VAL A 178 -15.66 14.77 9.30
N ALA A 179 -16.11 14.78 8.05
CA ALA A 179 -16.55 13.58 7.35
C ALA A 179 -15.38 12.59 7.11
N VAL A 180 -14.26 13.07 6.56
CA VAL A 180 -13.08 12.23 6.27
C VAL A 180 -12.41 11.77 7.56
N GLY A 181 -12.25 12.65 8.55
CA GLY A 181 -11.69 12.31 9.85
C GLY A 181 -12.54 11.29 10.62
N GLY A 182 -13.86 11.46 10.62
CA GLY A 182 -14.81 10.53 11.24
C GLY A 182 -14.78 9.15 10.56
N PHE A 183 -14.73 9.12 9.24
CA PHE A 183 -14.54 7.87 8.48
C PHE A 183 -13.24 7.17 8.86
N MET A 184 -12.13 7.91 8.95
CA MET A 184 -10.83 7.35 9.33
C MET A 184 -10.79 6.83 10.77
N MET A 185 -11.50 7.47 11.70
CA MET A 185 -11.67 6.94 13.06
C MET A 185 -12.40 5.60 13.06
N PHE A 186 -13.48 5.48 12.27
CA PHE A 186 -14.22 4.22 12.14
C PHE A 186 -13.33 3.10 11.56
N VAL A 187 -12.59 3.39 10.50
CA VAL A 187 -11.62 2.44 9.91
C VAL A 187 -10.53 2.07 10.92
N GLY A 188 -10.04 3.03 11.71
CA GLY A 188 -9.06 2.80 12.77
C GLY A 188 -9.56 1.84 13.85
N VAL A 189 -10.76 2.08 14.38
CA VAL A 189 -11.37 1.21 15.40
C VAL A 189 -11.59 -0.21 14.88
N THR A 190 -12.13 -0.35 13.66
CA THR A 190 -12.35 -1.67 13.06
C THR A 190 -11.04 -2.44 12.84
N ALA A 191 -9.98 -1.78 12.37
CA ALA A 191 -8.65 -2.38 12.24
C ALA A 191 -8.03 -2.76 13.60
N CYS A 192 -8.22 -1.94 14.65
CA CYS A 192 -7.77 -2.28 16.01
C CYS A 192 -8.46 -3.54 16.54
N ILE A 193 -9.78 -3.62 16.44
CA ILE A 193 -10.56 -4.77 16.92
C ILE A 193 -10.16 -6.03 16.13
N ALA A 194 -10.11 -5.94 14.80
CA ALA A 194 -9.71 -7.05 13.95
C ALA A 194 -8.28 -7.52 14.27
N GLY A 195 -7.33 -6.59 14.47
CA GLY A 195 -5.95 -6.91 14.81
C GLY A 195 -5.79 -7.59 16.17
N VAL A 196 -6.48 -7.10 17.21
CA VAL A 196 -6.42 -7.71 18.55
C VAL A 196 -7.07 -9.09 18.56
N LYS A 197 -8.25 -9.23 17.96
CA LYS A 197 -8.95 -10.52 17.89
C LYS A 197 -8.17 -11.53 17.06
N SER A 198 -7.60 -11.10 15.93
CA SER A 198 -6.75 -11.95 15.10
C SER A 198 -5.51 -12.46 15.84
N ALA A 199 -4.83 -11.58 16.60
CA ALA A 199 -3.67 -11.98 17.39
C ALA A 199 -4.03 -13.02 18.48
N TYR A 200 -5.21 -12.88 19.09
CA TYR A 200 -5.72 -13.86 20.04
C TYR A 200 -5.98 -15.23 19.39
N GLU A 201 -6.64 -15.25 18.24
CA GLU A 201 -6.97 -16.50 17.54
C GLU A 201 -5.73 -17.18 16.96
N LEU A 202 -4.76 -16.42 16.44
CA LEU A 202 -3.45 -16.98 16.06
C LEU A 202 -2.75 -17.62 17.26
N ARG A 203 -2.80 -17.01 18.43
CA ARG A 203 -2.20 -17.62 19.63
C ARG A 203 -2.87 -18.96 19.96
N ARG A 204 -4.19 -19.06 19.84
CA ARG A 204 -4.94 -20.32 20.04
C ARG A 204 -4.57 -21.36 18.98
N LEU A 205 -4.44 -20.95 17.72
CA LEU A 205 -4.05 -21.81 16.61
C LEU A 205 -2.66 -22.42 16.82
N ARG A 206 -1.74 -21.65 17.38
CA ARG A 206 -0.42 -22.16 17.73
C ARG A 206 -0.49 -23.24 18.81
N GLU A 207 -1.40 -23.11 19.76
CA GLU A 207 -1.59 -24.07 20.86
C GLU A 207 -2.28 -25.37 20.41
N THR A 208 -2.98 -25.37 19.27
CA THR A 208 -3.58 -26.59 18.70
C THR A 208 -2.58 -27.48 17.97
N ILE A 209 -1.44 -26.94 17.55
CA ILE A 209 -0.41 -27.63 16.76
C ILE A 209 0.66 -28.18 17.71
N LYS A 210 0.79 -29.51 17.79
CA LYS A 210 1.58 -30.22 18.81
C LYS A 210 3.07 -30.25 18.51
N ASP A 211 3.42 -30.45 17.25
CA ASP A 211 4.80 -30.57 16.81
C ASP A 211 4.99 -30.02 15.38
N GLU A 212 6.25 -29.91 14.96
CA GLU A 212 6.60 -29.38 13.65
C GLU A 212 6.12 -30.31 12.51
N GLN A 213 5.98 -31.61 12.75
CA GLN A 213 5.48 -32.54 11.74
C GLN A 213 4.00 -32.30 11.47
N GLU A 214 3.18 -32.09 12.51
CA GLU A 214 1.77 -31.72 12.35
C GLU A 214 1.63 -30.37 11.64
N LEU A 215 2.48 -29.39 11.95
CA LEU A 215 2.54 -28.12 11.23
C LEU A 215 2.84 -28.32 9.74
N ARG A 216 3.82 -29.18 9.44
CA ARG A 216 4.24 -29.50 8.08
C ARG A 216 3.15 -30.24 7.30
N ASP A 217 2.54 -31.25 7.90
CA ASP A 217 1.47 -32.03 7.29
C ASP A 217 0.25 -31.14 6.98
N MET A 218 -0.09 -30.21 7.90
CA MET A 218 -1.14 -29.23 7.65
C MET A 218 -0.75 -28.26 6.52
N PHE A 219 0.49 -27.76 6.51
CA PHE A 219 0.96 -26.88 5.44
C PHE A 219 0.86 -27.55 4.07
N ASP A 220 1.43 -28.75 3.93
CA ASP A 220 1.46 -29.51 2.68
C ASP A 220 0.05 -29.94 2.23
N LYS A 221 -0.90 -30.11 3.16
CA LYS A 221 -2.32 -30.40 2.85
C LYS A 221 -3.04 -29.20 2.22
N TYR A 222 -2.70 -27.97 2.60
CA TYR A 222 -3.41 -26.76 2.16
C TYR A 222 -2.71 -26.00 1.04
N ASP A 223 -1.41 -26.19 0.84
CA ASP A 223 -0.67 -25.76 -0.35
C ASP A 223 -1.11 -26.61 -1.56
N LYS A 224 -2.25 -26.25 -2.16
CA LYS A 224 -2.91 -27.09 -3.19
C LYS A 224 -2.23 -26.99 -4.53
N ASP A 225 -1.63 -25.84 -4.82
CA ASP A 225 -0.90 -25.61 -6.06
C ASP A 225 0.58 -26.05 -5.97
N GLY A 226 1.04 -26.45 -4.78
CA GLY A 226 2.37 -26.99 -4.53
C GLY A 226 3.46 -25.94 -4.74
N ASN A 227 3.12 -24.67 -4.58
CA ASN A 227 4.02 -23.56 -4.86
C ASN A 227 4.98 -23.29 -3.68
N GLY A 228 4.81 -23.97 -2.53
CA GLY A 228 5.60 -23.82 -1.32
C GLY A 228 5.18 -22.64 -0.43
N HIS A 229 4.00 -22.07 -0.65
CA HIS A 229 3.47 -20.90 0.05
C HIS A 229 1.95 -21.01 0.24
N LEU A 230 1.43 -20.42 1.30
CA LEU A 230 -0.01 -20.31 1.51
C LEU A 230 -0.51 -18.93 1.09
N GLY A 231 -1.46 -18.92 0.16
CA GLY A 231 -2.27 -17.75 -0.16
C GLY A 231 -3.32 -17.44 0.91
N MET A 232 -4.03 -16.32 0.76
CA MET A 232 -5.10 -15.91 1.70
C MET A 232 -6.21 -16.97 1.83
N GLN A 233 -6.62 -17.56 0.70
CA GLN A 233 -7.67 -18.58 0.68
C GLN A 233 -7.22 -19.89 1.34
N GLU A 234 -5.96 -20.27 1.12
CA GLU A 234 -5.38 -21.49 1.71
C GLU A 234 -5.18 -21.32 3.21
N LEU A 235 -4.68 -20.16 3.67
CA LEU A 235 -4.63 -19.83 5.09
C LEU A 235 -6.03 -19.84 5.73
N THR A 236 -7.05 -19.37 5.02
CA THR A 236 -8.45 -19.44 5.50
C THR A 236 -8.88 -20.88 5.74
N MET A 237 -8.61 -21.78 4.79
CA MET A 237 -8.92 -23.20 4.92
C MET A 237 -8.11 -23.85 6.06
N PHE A 238 -6.82 -23.52 6.17
CA PHE A 238 -5.93 -23.98 7.25
C PHE A 238 -6.47 -23.62 8.64
N ILE A 239 -6.86 -22.35 8.84
CA ILE A 239 -7.36 -21.84 10.13
C ILE A 239 -8.72 -22.48 10.49
N ASN A 240 -9.61 -22.64 9.50
CA ASN A 240 -10.93 -23.21 9.73
C ASN A 240 -10.87 -24.69 10.14
N GLU A 241 -9.96 -25.48 9.56
CA GLU A 241 -9.77 -26.89 9.93
C GLU A 241 -9.28 -27.05 11.37
N ALA A 242 -8.42 -26.14 11.83
CA ALA A 242 -7.99 -26.11 13.23
C ALA A 242 -9.13 -25.79 14.22
N GLY A 243 -10.36 -25.54 13.72
CA GLY A 243 -11.55 -25.31 14.52
C GLY A 243 -11.63 -23.90 15.10
N ILE A 244 -10.91 -22.94 14.50
CA ILE A 244 -10.84 -21.56 14.98
C ILE A 244 -11.58 -20.65 14.00
N PRO A 245 -12.84 -20.28 14.29
CA PRO A 245 -13.61 -19.44 13.39
C PRO A 245 -13.07 -18.01 13.41
N MET A 246 -12.59 -17.53 12.26
CA MET A 246 -12.13 -16.15 12.08
C MET A 246 -12.94 -15.44 11.00
N SER A 247 -13.27 -14.17 11.22
CA SER A 247 -13.88 -13.34 10.18
C SER A 247 -12.86 -12.98 9.10
N GLN A 248 -13.31 -12.56 7.91
CA GLN A 248 -12.39 -12.21 6.82
C GLN A 248 -11.38 -11.11 7.20
N ASN A 249 -11.80 -10.12 7.99
CA ASN A 249 -10.91 -9.07 8.49
C ASN A 249 -9.89 -9.61 9.52
N GLU A 250 -10.29 -10.59 10.32
CA GLU A 250 -9.40 -11.28 11.25
C GLU A 250 -8.38 -12.15 10.51
N ILE A 251 -8.80 -12.86 9.46
CA ILE A 251 -7.92 -13.67 8.60
C ILE A 251 -6.95 -12.75 7.85
N THR A 252 -7.44 -11.64 7.28
CA THR A 252 -6.56 -10.65 6.64
C THR A 252 -5.51 -10.12 7.62
N SER A 253 -5.93 -9.84 8.85
CA SER A 253 -5.01 -9.41 9.91
C SER A 253 -4.02 -10.51 10.30
N ALA A 254 -4.46 -11.76 10.30
CA ALA A 254 -3.64 -12.91 10.64
C ALA A 254 -2.57 -13.11 9.57
N TYR A 255 -2.99 -13.11 8.31
CA TYR A 255 -2.12 -13.19 7.16
C TYR A 255 -1.01 -12.13 7.20
N MET A 256 -1.35 -10.88 7.52
CA MET A 256 -0.36 -9.79 7.63
C MET A 256 0.58 -9.95 8.83
N ALA A 257 0.10 -10.53 9.94
CA ALA A 257 0.93 -10.80 11.10
C ALA A 257 1.93 -11.94 10.86
N LEU A 258 1.56 -12.89 9.99
CA LEU A 258 2.38 -14.04 9.61
C LEU A 258 3.36 -13.70 8.49
N ASN A 259 2.91 -13.02 7.43
CA ASN A 259 3.73 -12.63 6.28
C ASN A 259 4.63 -11.43 6.65
N ARG A 260 5.88 -11.73 7.00
CA ARG A 260 6.89 -10.73 7.38
C ARG A 260 7.65 -10.21 6.18
N LYS A 261 7.85 -11.03 5.16
CA LYS A 261 8.60 -10.68 3.95
C LYS A 261 7.82 -9.71 3.05
N LEU A 262 6.51 -9.58 3.23
CA LEU A 262 5.61 -8.69 2.47
C LEU A 262 5.65 -8.98 0.96
N ASP A 263 5.71 -10.26 0.62
CA ASP A 263 5.74 -10.77 -0.75
C ASP A 263 4.38 -11.35 -1.21
N ASP A 264 3.31 -11.16 -0.42
CA ASP A 264 1.98 -11.75 -0.61
C ASP A 264 2.01 -13.29 -0.71
N LYS A 265 3.03 -13.93 -0.12
CA LYS A 265 3.16 -15.39 -0.06
C LYS A 265 3.61 -15.83 1.32
N LEU A 266 2.78 -16.56 2.06
CA LEU A 266 3.19 -17.05 3.38
C LEU A 266 4.04 -18.31 3.22
N SER A 267 5.37 -18.19 3.38
CA SER A 267 6.25 -19.36 3.25
C SER A 267 6.22 -20.26 4.49
N TYR A 268 6.56 -21.54 4.32
CA TYR A 268 6.69 -22.47 5.45
C TYR A 268 7.64 -21.95 6.53
N GLU A 269 8.75 -21.31 6.13
CA GLU A 269 9.72 -20.70 7.05
C GLU A 269 9.10 -19.62 7.93
N GLU A 270 8.22 -18.78 7.37
CA GLU A 270 7.52 -17.73 8.12
C GLU A 270 6.53 -18.33 9.11
N LEU A 271 5.83 -19.39 8.71
CA LEU A 271 4.90 -20.12 9.56
C LEU A 271 5.64 -20.81 10.73
N VAL A 272 6.75 -21.50 10.47
CA VAL A 272 7.59 -22.10 11.51
C VAL A 272 8.16 -21.02 12.43
N ALA A 273 8.66 -19.91 11.88
CA ALA A 273 9.19 -18.79 12.67
C ALA A 273 8.11 -18.10 13.52
N TRP A 274 6.84 -18.20 13.16
CA TRP A 274 5.71 -17.76 13.99
C TRP A 274 5.37 -18.79 15.07
N TRP A 275 5.29 -20.08 14.71
CA TRP A 275 4.92 -21.15 15.64
C TRP A 275 5.98 -21.37 16.73
N THR A 276 7.27 -21.33 16.37
CA THR A 276 8.41 -21.49 17.30
C THR A 276 8.68 -20.28 18.19
N ARG A 277 8.06 -19.11 17.90
CA ARG A 277 8.31 -17.92 18.71
C ARG A 277 7.82 -18.14 20.14
N PRO A 278 8.68 -17.92 21.15
CA PRO A 278 8.25 -18.01 22.53
C PRO A 278 7.14 -16.98 22.78
N SER A 279 6.13 -17.36 23.56
CA SER A 279 4.97 -16.52 23.96
C SER A 279 5.34 -15.19 24.63
N SER A 280 6.62 -14.93 24.86
CA SER A 280 7.18 -13.72 25.44
C SER A 280 7.27 -12.58 24.41
N GLY A 281 6.12 -12.04 24.02
CA GLY A 281 6.02 -10.63 23.63
C GLY A 281 5.98 -9.73 24.87
N PRO A 282 6.24 -8.41 24.75
CA PRO A 282 6.39 -7.48 25.88
C PRO A 282 5.13 -7.27 26.75
N LEU A 283 4.00 -7.88 26.40
CA LEU A 283 2.78 -7.88 27.20
C LEU A 283 2.63 -9.22 27.90
N ASN A 284 3.38 -9.38 28.99
CA ASN A 284 3.15 -10.39 30.00
C ASN A 284 1.88 -10.04 30.80
N ILE A 285 0.74 -9.93 30.10
CA ILE A 285 -0.57 -9.87 30.74
C ILE A 285 -1.04 -11.32 30.84
N ARG A 286 -0.83 -11.91 32.02
CA ARG A 286 -1.66 -13.02 32.48
C ARG A 286 -3.10 -12.52 32.47
N LEU A 287 -3.86 -12.84 31.42
CA LEU A 287 -5.31 -12.92 31.56
C LEU A 287 -5.58 -14.23 32.29
N SER A 288 -5.45 -14.20 33.61
CA SER A 288 -6.10 -15.18 34.47
C SER A 288 -7.60 -14.92 34.35
N VAL A 289 -8.29 -15.77 33.59
CA VAL A 289 -9.72 -16.00 33.78
C VAL A 289 -9.90 -16.75 35.08
#